data_AF-A0A2J6WNN2-F1
#
_entry.id   AF-A0A2J6WNN2-F1
#
_cell.length_a   1.000
_cell.length_b   1.000
_cell.length_c   1.000
_cell.angle_alpha   90.00
_cell.angle_beta   90.00
_cell.angle_gamma   90.00
#
_symmetry.space_group_name_H-M   'P 1'
#
loop_
_entity.id
_entity.type
_entity.pdbx_description
1 polymer ?
#
loop_
_entity_poly.entity_id
_entity_poly.type
_entity_poly.pdbx_seq_one_letter_code
_entity_poly.pdbx_strand_id
1 'polypeptide(L)'
;MLEIIKRDFLQGLKTFKFWAEVLSQRVKIELNVLKLISEINKLSLKRDLFLKSIGKEIYESWNENLNIKESENISSLIRQIREIEAQIEDRKKKLSELEDLSRWKF
;
A
#
# COMPACT_ATOMS: atom_id res chain seq x y z
N MET A 1 -13.20 47.00 -25.34
CA MET A 1 -13.94 46.05 -24.47
C MET A 1 -13.75 44.60 -24.90
N LEU A 2 -14.09 44.22 -26.14
CA LEU A 2 -13.90 42.85 -26.64
C LEU A 2 -12.47 42.30 -26.52
N GLU A 3 -11.45 43.12 -26.79
CA GLU A 3 -10.04 42.71 -26.63
C GLU A 3 -9.63 42.47 -25.18
N ILE A 4 -10.18 43.26 -24.25
CA ILE A 4 -9.95 43.11 -22.80
C ILE A 4 -10.58 41.79 -22.35
N ILE A 5 -11.84 41.53 -22.72
CA ILE A 5 -12.54 40.28 -22.42
C ILE A 5 -11.78 39.08 -22.98
N LYS A 6 -11.27 39.17 -24.23
CA LYS A 6 -10.48 38.10 -24.85
C LYS A 6 -9.17 37.83 -24.10
N ARG A 7 -8.46 38.89 -23.70
CA ARG A 7 -7.22 38.78 -22.93
C ARG A 7 -7.47 38.14 -21.57
N ASP A 8 -8.48 38.60 -20.86
CA ASP A 8 -8.81 38.12 -19.50
C ASP A 8 -9.28 36.66 -19.54
N PHE A 9 -10.03 36.26 -20.58
CA PHE A 9 -10.41 34.87 -20.81
C PHE A 9 -9.19 33.97 -21.11
N LEU A 10 -8.27 34.43 -21.97
CA LEU A 10 -7.03 33.69 -22.26
C LEU A 10 -6.15 33.54 -21.01
N GLN A 11 -6.10 34.55 -20.16
CA GLN A 11 -5.39 34.51 -18.89
C GLN A 11 -6.07 33.52 -17.92
N GLY A 12 -7.40 33.57 -17.81
CA GLY A 12 -8.18 32.60 -17.02
C GLY A 12 -7.96 31.16 -17.46
N LEU A 13 -7.95 30.90 -18.78
CA LEU A 13 -7.66 29.57 -19.33
C LEU A 13 -6.24 29.09 -19.00
N LYS A 14 -5.24 29.98 -19.05
CA LYS A 14 -3.87 29.64 -18.64
C LYS A 14 -3.79 29.26 -17.17
N THR A 15 -4.44 30.04 -16.29
CA THR A 15 -4.49 29.76 -14.87
C THR A 15 -5.23 28.44 -14.58
N PHE A 16 -6.36 28.20 -15.25
CA PHE A 16 -7.09 26.94 -15.12
C PHE A 16 -6.23 25.75 -15.55
N LYS A 17 -5.54 25.86 -16.70
CA LYS A 17 -4.65 24.80 -17.19
C LYS A 17 -3.54 24.49 -16.19
N PHE A 18 -2.91 25.53 -15.62
CA PHE A 18 -1.88 25.37 -14.59
C PHE A 18 -2.41 24.57 -13.39
N TRP A 19 -3.57 24.95 -12.84
CA TRP A 19 -4.16 24.23 -11.71
C TRP A 19 -4.58 22.81 -12.06
N ALA A 20 -5.14 22.60 -13.27
CA ALA A 20 -5.51 21.28 -13.74
C ALA A 20 -4.29 20.34 -13.84
N GLU A 21 -3.16 20.84 -14.35
CA GLU A 21 -1.90 20.08 -14.44
C GLU A 21 -1.35 19.73 -13.05
N VAL A 22 -1.29 20.71 -12.14
CA VAL A 22 -0.80 20.51 -10.77
C VAL A 22 -1.68 19.51 -10.01
N LEU A 23 -3.01 19.68 -10.05
CA LEU A 23 -3.94 18.79 -9.37
C LEU A 23 -3.90 17.38 -9.96
N SER A 24 -3.82 17.23 -11.28
CA SER A 24 -3.73 15.92 -11.93
C SER A 24 -2.48 15.15 -11.48
N GLN A 25 -1.33 15.83 -11.40
CA GLN A 25 -0.11 15.21 -10.89
C GLN A 25 -0.24 14.80 -9.44
N ARG A 26 -0.83 15.64 -8.58
CA ARG A 26 -1.01 15.35 -7.16
C ARG A 26 -1.96 14.18 -6.92
N VAL A 27 -3.12 14.17 -7.55
CA VAL A 27 -4.10 13.08 -7.45
C VAL A 27 -3.47 11.75 -7.87
N LYS A 28 -2.63 11.75 -8.92
CA LYS A 28 -1.93 10.53 -9.35
C LYS A 28 -0.99 9.98 -8.28
N ILE A 29 -0.25 10.84 -7.57
CA ILE A 29 0.62 10.42 -6.47
C ILE A 29 -0.22 9.86 -5.33
N GLU A 30 -1.27 10.57 -4.92
CA GLU A 30 -2.13 10.17 -3.80
C GLU A 30 -2.84 8.83 -4.08
N LEU A 31 -3.32 8.59 -5.29
CA LEU A 31 -3.91 7.31 -5.68
C LEU A 31 -2.90 6.16 -5.61
N ASN A 32 -1.64 6.38 -6.01
CA ASN A 32 -0.59 5.37 -5.90
C ASN A 32 -0.25 5.04 -4.44
N VAL A 33 -0.18 6.07 -3.59
CA VAL A 33 0.00 5.91 -2.14
C VAL A 33 -1.14 5.07 -1.54
N LEU A 34 -2.40 5.43 -1.82
CA LEU A 34 -3.56 4.69 -1.35
C LEU A 34 -3.56 3.23 -1.84
N LYS A 35 -3.14 3.00 -3.08
CA LYS A 35 -3.02 1.64 -3.64
C LYS A 35 -2.00 0.81 -2.88
N LEU A 36 -0.81 1.35 -2.60
CA LEU A 36 0.22 0.65 -1.81
C LEU A 36 -0.24 0.35 -0.39
N ILE A 37 -0.89 1.32 0.27
CA ILE A 37 -1.47 1.11 1.60
C ILE A 37 -2.50 -0.02 1.57
N SER A 38 -3.36 -0.05 0.55
CA SER A 38 -4.34 -1.13 0.37
C SER A 38 -3.66 -2.50 0.16
N GLU A 39 -2.60 -2.56 -0.64
CA GLU A 39 -1.81 -3.79 -0.85
C GLU A 39 -1.18 -4.28 0.45
N ILE A 40 -0.55 -3.39 1.22
CA ILE A 40 0.04 -3.70 2.54
C ILE A 40 -1.03 -4.23 3.50
N ASN A 41 -2.20 -3.59 3.54
CA ASN A 41 -3.29 -4.02 4.40
C ASN A 41 -3.80 -5.43 4.02
N LYS A 42 -3.98 -5.70 2.72
CA LYS A 42 -4.41 -7.03 2.24
C LYS A 42 -3.40 -8.12 2.63
N LEU A 43 -2.11 -7.85 2.45
CA LEU A 43 -1.04 -8.77 2.86
C LEU A 43 -1.03 -8.98 4.37
N SER A 44 -1.21 -7.93 5.16
CA SER A 44 -1.25 -8.01 6.63
C SER A 44 -2.43 -8.87 7.10
N LEU A 45 -3.62 -8.68 6.53
CA LEU A 45 -4.78 -9.52 6.81
C LEU A 45 -4.52 -10.99 6.45
N LYS A 46 -3.85 -11.26 5.32
CA LYS A 46 -3.49 -12.62 4.91
C LYS A 46 -2.49 -13.27 5.89
N ARG A 47 -1.49 -12.53 6.36
CA ARG A 47 -0.56 -12.99 7.41
C ARG A 47 -1.32 -13.36 8.68
N ASP A 48 -2.25 -12.50 9.12
CA ASP A 48 -3.01 -12.73 10.34
C ASP A 48 -3.92 -13.97 10.24
N LEU A 49 -4.46 -14.25 9.05
CA LEU A 49 -5.20 -15.49 8.79
C LEU A 49 -4.30 -16.74 8.91
N PHE A 50 -3.08 -16.69 8.39
CA PHE A 50 -2.12 -17.79 8.55
C PHE A 50 -1.71 -18.00 10.00
N LEU A 51 -1.44 -16.92 10.74
CA LEU A 51 -1.15 -17.01 12.17
C LEU A 51 -2.31 -17.62 12.97
N LYS A 52 -3.56 -17.23 12.65
CA LYS A 52 -4.75 -17.85 13.26
C LYS A 52 -4.86 -19.34 12.92
N SER A 53 -4.54 -19.72 11.69
CA SER A 53 -4.57 -21.12 11.25
C SER A 53 -3.53 -21.96 12.00
N ILE A 54 -2.30 -21.45 12.14
CA ILE A 54 -1.25 -22.08 12.98
C ILE A 54 -1.72 -22.22 14.43
N GLY A 55 -2.25 -21.14 15.02
CA GLY A 55 -2.73 -21.16 16.40
C GLY A 55 -3.85 -22.19 16.62
N LYS A 56 -4.75 -22.34 15.65
CA LYS A 56 -5.80 -23.36 15.67
C LYS A 56 -5.22 -24.77 15.62
N GLU A 57 -4.30 -25.03 14.69
CA GLU A 57 -3.66 -26.35 14.54
C GLU A 57 -2.88 -26.77 15.79
N ILE A 58 -2.18 -25.81 16.42
CA ILE A 58 -1.48 -26.04 17.69
C ILE A 58 -2.46 -26.34 18.82
N TYR A 59 -3.56 -25.59 18.91
CA TYR A 59 -4.57 -25.78 19.96
C TYR A 59 -5.27 -27.15 19.83
N GLU A 60 -5.64 -27.54 18.61
CA GLU A 60 -6.31 -28.82 18.33
C GLU A 60 -5.41 -30.01 18.64
N SER A 61 -4.11 -29.88 18.37
CA SER A 61 -3.15 -30.98 18.55
C SER A 61 -2.46 -30.94 19.91
N TRP A 62 -2.86 -30.05 20.84
CA TRP A 62 -2.19 -29.77 22.11
C TRP A 62 -2.09 -30.99 23.06
N ASN A 63 -3.07 -31.90 22.98
CA ASN A 63 -3.12 -33.11 23.81
C ASN A 63 -2.47 -34.33 23.14
N GLU A 64 -2.15 -34.24 21.84
CA GLU A 64 -1.33 -35.22 21.15
C GLU A 64 0.13 -34.79 21.31
N ASN A 65 1.10 -35.72 21.33
CA ASN A 65 2.52 -35.37 21.47
C ASN A 65 2.96 -34.51 20.26
N LEU A 66 2.76 -33.20 20.37
CA LEU A 66 2.77 -32.27 19.26
C LEU A 66 4.21 -31.95 18.89
N ASN A 67 4.71 -32.59 17.85
CA ASN A 67 6.01 -32.21 17.29
C ASN A 67 5.80 -31.05 16.29
N ILE A 68 5.64 -29.83 16.82
CA ILE A 68 5.35 -28.61 16.04
C ILE A 68 6.34 -28.41 14.87
N LYS A 69 7.60 -28.84 15.05
CA LYS A 69 8.64 -28.73 14.04
C LYS A 69 8.49 -29.72 12.88
N GLU A 70 7.80 -30.83 13.08
CA GLU A 70 7.59 -31.88 12.07
C GLU A 70 6.25 -31.72 11.34
N SER A 71 5.34 -30.85 11.82
CA SER A 71 4.14 -30.50 11.06
C SER A 71 4.54 -29.75 9.77
N GLU A 72 4.42 -30.45 8.65
CA GLU A 72 4.65 -29.90 7.31
C GLU A 72 3.69 -28.74 7.03
N ASN A 73 2.46 -28.81 7.56
CA ASN A 73 1.46 -27.74 7.46
C ASN A 73 1.94 -26.47 8.18
N ILE A 74 2.32 -26.55 9.45
CA ILE A 74 2.82 -25.39 10.22
C ILE A 74 4.08 -24.82 9.55
N SER A 75 5.02 -25.68 9.14
CA SER A 75 6.24 -25.27 8.46
C SER A 75 5.95 -24.52 7.14
N SER A 76 5.00 -25.03 6.35
CA SER A 76 4.57 -24.38 5.10
C SER A 76 3.91 -23.01 5.35
N LEU A 77 3.09 -22.88 6.38
CA LEU A 77 2.42 -21.64 6.76
C LEU A 77 3.44 -20.61 7.26
N ILE A 78 4.43 -21.03 8.06
CA ILE A 78 5.53 -20.16 8.49
C ILE A 78 6.32 -19.64 7.30
N ARG A 79 6.62 -20.49 6.30
CA ARG A 79 7.31 -20.05 5.07
C ARG A 79 6.50 -19.01 4.31
N GLN A 80 5.20 -19.23 4.17
CA GLN A 80 4.29 -18.27 3.52
C GLN A 80 4.18 -16.94 4.29
N ILE A 81 4.17 -16.99 5.63
CA ILE A 81 4.20 -15.78 6.47
C ILE A 81 5.47 -14.98 6.21
N ARG A 82 6.65 -15.62 6.20
CA ARG A 82 7.93 -14.94 5.93
C ARG A 82 7.96 -14.28 4.55
N GLU A 83 7.39 -14.95 3.55
CA GLU A 83 7.27 -14.38 2.21
C GLU A 83 6.36 -13.15 2.19
N ILE A 84 5.20 -13.23 2.87
CA ILE A 84 4.29 -12.09 3.01
C ILE A 84 4.96 -10.93 3.75
N GLU A 85 5.72 -11.20 4.81
CA GLU A 85 6.45 -10.16 5.55
C GLU A 85 7.49 -9.47 4.68
N ALA A 86 8.23 -10.24 3.86
CA ALA A 86 9.15 -9.66 2.89
C ALA A 86 8.45 -8.79 1.85
N GLN A 87 7.27 -9.20 1.37
CA GLN A 87 6.46 -8.41 0.46
C GLN A 87 5.92 -7.12 1.11
N ILE A 88 5.46 -7.20 2.36
CA ILE A 88 5.02 -6.02 3.12
C ILE A 88 6.17 -5.03 3.27
N GLU A 89 7.37 -5.52 3.62
CA GLU A 89 8.54 -4.66 3.80
C GLU A 89 8.97 -3.98 2.49
N ASP A 90 8.97 -4.71 1.37
CA ASP A 90 9.22 -4.12 0.05
C ASP A 90 8.19 -3.02 -0.30
N ARG A 91 6.90 -3.25 0.00
CA ARG A 91 5.87 -2.22 -0.24
C ARG A 91 5.96 -1.02 0.70
N LYS A 92 6.38 -1.22 1.95
CA LYS A 92 6.67 -0.13 2.88
C LYS A 92 7.83 0.74 2.39
N LYS A 93 8.90 0.13 1.85
CA LYS A 93 10.01 0.87 1.26
C LYS A 93 9.56 1.73 0.08
N LYS A 94 8.77 1.15 -0.83
CA LYS A 94 8.17 1.91 -1.96
C LYS A 94 7.25 3.03 -1.48
N LEU A 95 6.51 2.81 -0.39
CA LEU A 95 5.67 3.84 0.21
C LEU A 95 6.51 4.98 0.78
N SER A 96 7.62 4.69 1.49
CA SER A 96 8.52 5.73 2.00
C SER A 96 9.17 6.55 0.88
N GLU A 97 9.54 5.92 -0.24
CA GLU A 97 10.07 6.63 -1.41
C GLU A 97 9.04 7.61 -2.01
N LEU A 98 7.76 7.23 -2.04
CA LEU A 98 6.67 8.10 -2.50
C LEU A 98 6.31 9.20 -1.48
N GLU A 99 6.41 8.92 -0.18
CA GLU A 99 6.20 9.92 0.87
C GLU A 99 7.25 11.04 0.76
N ASP A 100 8.51 10.69 0.55
CA ASP A 100 9.59 11.67 0.31
C ASP A 100 9.33 12.52 -0.94
N LEU A 101 8.78 11.94 -2.00
CA LEU A 101 8.35 12.69 -3.21
C LEU A 101 7.13 13.59 -2.97
N SER A 102 6.25 13.22 -2.03
CA SER A 102 5.09 14.03 -1.66
C SER A 102 5.46 15.23 -0.76
N ARG A 103 6.61 15.15 -0.07
CA ARG A 103 7.21 16.24 0.70
C ARG A 103 7.93 17.21 -0.23
N TRP A 104 7.19 18.00 -0.99
CA TRP A 104 7.77 19.16 -1.66
C TRP A 104 8.22 20.17 -0.60
N LYS A 105 9.55 20.29 -0.45
CA LYS A 105 10.21 21.45 0.16
C LYS A 105 9.91 22.65 -0.74
N PHE A 106 9.04 23.54 -0.28
CA PHE A 106 8.98 24.92 -0.75
C PHE A 106 10.00 25.75 0.03
#